data_AF-A0A831PB54-F1
#
_entry.id   AF-A0A831PB54-F1
#
_cell.length_a   1.000
_cell.length_b   1.000
_cell.length_c   1.000
_cell.angle_alpha   90.00
_cell.angle_beta   90.00
_cell.angle_gamma   90.00
#
_symmetry.space_group_name_H-M   'P 1'
#
loop_
_entity.id
_entity.type
_entity.pdbx_description
1 polymer ?
#
loop_
_entity_poly.entity_id
_entity_poly.type
_entity_poly.pdbx_seq_one_letter_code
_entity_poly.pdbx_strand_id
1 'polypeptide(L)'
;MKKVLTWIFVAVFAASLLLCAAGLEFGAPAYRDMDDYMIAHGQEETGANNIVTAVVFDYRGFDTLGEATVLFTAVLGIGLVLRTLAMEDEEYEYE
;
A
#
# COMPACT_ATOMS: atom_id res chain seq x y z
N MET A 1 -23.80 -18.49 -15.79
CA MET A 1 -24.10 -17.05 -16.00
C MET A 1 -23.24 -16.14 -15.13
N LYS A 2 -23.23 -16.25 -13.79
CA LYS A 2 -22.43 -15.38 -12.89
C LYS A 2 -20.93 -15.35 -13.23
N LYS A 3 -20.29 -16.50 -13.44
CA LYS A 3 -18.86 -16.58 -13.82
C LYS A 3 -18.55 -15.86 -15.14
N VAL A 4 -19.44 -15.98 -16.13
CA VAL A 4 -19.30 -15.29 -17.42
C VAL A 4 -19.40 -13.77 -17.24
N LEU A 5 -20.36 -13.32 -16.43
CA LEU A 5 -20.49 -11.90 -16.08
C LEU A 5 -19.26 -11.37 -15.33
N THR A 6 -18.70 -12.14 -14.40
CA THR A 6 -17.45 -11.79 -13.70
C THR A 6 -16.29 -11.63 -14.68
N TRP A 7 -16.13 -12.57 -15.63
CA TRP A 7 -15.06 -12.47 -16.62
C TRP A 7 -15.23 -11.29 -17.57
N ILE A 8 -16.46 -11.00 -17.99
CA ILE A 8 -16.76 -9.80 -18.79
C ILE A 8 -16.37 -8.55 -18.01
N PHE A 9 -16.75 -8.45 -16.73
CA PHE A 9 -16.39 -7.32 -15.88
C PHE A 9 -14.87 -7.16 -15.75
N VAL A 10 -14.15 -8.23 -15.45
CA VAL A 10 -12.67 -8.21 -15.33
C VAL A 10 -12.03 -7.76 -16.65
N ALA A 11 -12.51 -8.28 -17.79
CA ALA A 11 -11.99 -7.92 -19.10
C ALA A 11 -12.22 -6.43 -19.41
N VAL A 12 -13.41 -5.91 -19.13
CA VAL A 12 -13.75 -4.49 -19.32
C VAL A 12 -12.91 -3.61 -18.41
N PHE A 13 -12.76 -3.97 -17.14
CA PHE A 13 -11.94 -3.22 -16.19
C PHE A 13 -10.47 -3.20 -16.61
N ALA A 14 -9.89 -4.36 -16.95
CA ALA A 14 -8.53 -4.45 -17.46
C ALA A 14 -8.33 -3.62 -18.74
N ALA A 15 -9.27 -3.71 -19.69
CA ALA A 15 -9.22 -2.91 -20.92
C ALA A 15 -9.26 -1.40 -20.62
N SER A 16 -10.08 -0.94 -19.66
CA SER A 16 -10.11 0.47 -19.26
C SER A 16 -8.76 0.95 -18.68
N LEU A 17 -8.11 0.13 -17.83
CA LEU A 17 -6.80 0.46 -17.28
C LEU A 17 -5.73 0.51 -18.37
N LEU A 18 -5.75 -0.43 -19.31
CA LEU A 18 -4.82 -0.46 -20.45
C LEU A 18 -5.02 0.73 -21.39
N LEU A 19 -6.26 1.14 -21.65
CA LEU A 19 -6.54 2.33 -22.46
C LEU A 19 -6.04 3.61 -21.78
N CYS A 20 -6.22 3.75 -20.47
CA CYS A 20 -5.64 4.86 -19.71
C CYS A 20 -4.10 4.85 -19.79
N ALA A 21 -3.48 3.69 -19.58
CA ALA A 21 -2.03 3.54 -19.63
C ALA A 21 -1.45 3.82 -21.04
N ALA A 22 -2.14 3.41 -22.10
CA ALA A 22 -1.73 3.66 -23.48
C ALA A 22 -1.72 5.14 -23.86
N GLY A 23 -2.46 5.99 -23.13
CA GLY A 23 -2.45 7.44 -23.31
C GLY A 23 -1.31 8.17 -22.58
N LEU A 24 -0.50 7.47 -21.78
CA LEU A 24 0.61 8.08 -21.02
C LEU A 24 1.91 8.02 -21.83
N GLU A 25 2.60 9.16 -21.92
CA GLU A 25 3.93 9.23 -22.52
C GLU A 25 4.98 8.75 -21.52
N PHE A 26 5.81 7.79 -21.92
CA PHE A 26 6.88 7.27 -21.08
C PHE A 26 8.03 8.29 -20.99
N GLY A 27 8.45 8.62 -19.77
CA GLY A 27 9.57 9.54 -19.51
C GLY A 27 9.21 11.03 -19.55
N ALA A 28 7.95 11.37 -19.83
CA ALA A 28 7.45 12.75 -19.82
C ALA A 28 6.26 12.89 -18.84
N PRO A 29 6.52 12.97 -17.52
CA PRO A 29 5.44 13.16 -16.54
C PRO A 29 4.73 14.48 -16.78
N ALA A 30 3.39 14.47 -16.74
CA ALA A 30 2.55 15.64 -17.01
C ALA A 30 2.65 16.73 -15.94
N TYR A 31 2.95 16.35 -14.68
CA TYR A 31 3.12 17.27 -13.55
C TYR A 31 4.39 16.88 -12.81
N ARG A 32 5.33 17.83 -12.67
CA ARG A 32 6.67 17.57 -12.12
C ARG A 32 7.10 18.54 -11.04
N ASP A 33 6.37 19.63 -10.84
CA ASP A 33 6.78 20.71 -9.92
C ASP A 33 7.06 20.20 -8.50
N MET A 34 6.22 19.29 -8.01
CA MET A 34 6.42 18.65 -6.71
C MET A 34 7.67 17.76 -6.69
N ASP A 35 7.85 16.92 -7.71
CA ASP A 35 8.98 16.01 -7.82
C ASP A 35 10.29 16.79 -7.89
N ASP A 36 10.34 17.81 -8.74
CA ASP A 36 11.50 18.66 -8.94
C ASP A 36 11.83 19.47 -7.67
N TYR A 37 10.81 19.95 -6.93
CA TYR A 37 11.01 20.62 -5.64
C TYR A 37 11.65 19.67 -4.62
N MET A 38 11.09 18.47 -4.45
CA MET A 38 11.60 17.48 -3.50
C MET A 38 13.01 17.04 -3.86
N ILE A 39 13.30 16.83 -5.14
CA ILE A 39 14.65 16.48 -5.61
C ILE A 39 15.65 17.60 -5.30
N ALA A 40 15.27 18.86 -5.51
CA ALA A 40 16.15 19.99 -5.30
C ALA A 40 16.41 20.32 -3.81
N HIS A 41 15.41 20.17 -2.95
CA HIS A 41 15.47 20.64 -1.55
C HIS A 41 15.48 19.51 -0.51
N GLY A 42 15.17 18.27 -0.91
CA GLY A 42 14.95 17.15 0.01
C GLY A 42 16.12 16.88 0.95
N GLN A 43 17.36 16.97 0.46
CA GLN A 43 18.53 16.78 1.31
C GLN A 43 18.70 17.91 2.34
N GLU A 44 18.43 19.16 1.97
CA GLU A 44 18.55 20.31 2.86
C GLU A 44 17.44 20.31 3.93
N GLU A 45 16.21 19.99 3.53
CA GLU A 45 15.05 20.03 4.43
C GLU A 45 14.99 18.83 5.40
N THR A 46 15.45 17.65 4.97
CA THR A 46 15.31 16.40 5.75
C THR A 46 16.63 15.87 6.30
N GLY A 47 17.76 16.30 5.74
CA GLY A 47 19.08 15.73 6.04
C GLY A 47 19.32 14.33 5.45
N ALA A 48 18.34 13.74 4.75
CA ALA A 48 18.48 12.44 4.12
C ALA A 48 19.11 12.55 2.72
N ASN A 49 20.17 11.78 2.47
CA ASN A 49 20.81 11.72 1.15
C ASN A 49 20.00 10.92 0.12
N ASN A 50 19.04 10.11 0.56
CA ASN A 50 18.17 9.33 -0.31
C ASN A 50 16.80 10.00 -0.39
N ILE A 51 16.44 10.48 -1.59
CA ILE A 51 15.19 11.20 -1.80
C ILE A 51 13.96 10.32 -1.55
N VAL A 52 14.03 9.02 -1.84
CA VAL A 52 12.90 8.11 -1.61
C VAL A 52 12.62 7.99 -0.12
N THR A 53 13.66 7.88 0.72
CA THR A 53 13.48 7.83 2.17
C THR A 53 13.01 9.16 2.73
N ALA A 54 13.52 10.29 2.22
CA ALA A 54 13.06 11.63 2.59
C ALA A 54 11.55 11.79 2.31
N VAL A 55 11.09 11.32 1.15
CA VAL A 55 9.67 11.39 0.80
C VAL A 55 8.82 10.50 1.71
N VAL A 56 9.19 9.24 1.91
CA VAL A 56 8.37 8.28 2.65
C VAL A 56 8.36 8.55 4.16
N PHE A 57 9.46 9.02 4.75
CA PHE A 57 9.55 9.24 6.20
C PHE A 57 9.36 10.67 6.66
N ASP A 58 9.76 11.68 5.88
CA ASP A 58 9.66 13.09 6.28
C ASP A 58 8.46 13.77 5.60
N TYR A 59 8.48 13.93 4.27
CA TYR A 59 7.39 14.63 3.56
C TYR A 59 6.04 13.93 3.70
N ARG A 60 6.03 12.59 3.63
CA ARG A 60 4.84 11.74 3.70
C ARG A 60 4.89 10.75 4.86
N GLY A 61 5.54 11.13 5.95
CA GLY A 61 5.68 10.28 7.15
C GLY A 61 4.35 9.82 7.74
N PHE A 62 3.27 10.59 7.56
CA PHE A 62 1.94 10.21 8.03
C PHE A 62 1.37 8.98 7.31
N ASP A 63 1.64 8.82 6.02
CA ASP A 63 1.22 7.64 5.25
C ASP A 63 1.94 6.40 5.76
N THR A 64 3.25 6.51 6.02
CA THR A 64 4.09 5.44 6.59
C THR A 64 3.71 5.08 8.02
N LEU A 65 3.31 6.06 8.84
CA LEU A 65 2.72 5.81 10.16
C LEU A 65 1.41 5.00 10.03
N GLY A 66 0.61 5.30 9.02
CA GLY A 66 -0.58 4.53 8.64
C GLY A 66 -0.23 3.08 8.27
N GLU A 67 0.76 2.88 7.41
CA GLU A 67 1.26 1.54 7.04
C GLU A 67 1.72 0.74 8.26
N ALA A 68 2.51 1.35 9.15
CA ALA A 68 2.95 0.73 10.40
C ALA A 68 1.76 0.36 11.30
N THR A 69 0.75 1.23 11.38
CA THR A 69 -0.48 0.96 12.14
C THR A 69 -1.24 -0.23 11.55
N VAL A 70 -1.40 -0.30 10.23
CA VAL A 70 -2.07 -1.44 9.57
C VAL A 70 -1.33 -2.73 9.86
N LEU A 71 0.00 -2.77 9.70
CA LEU A 71 0.79 -3.97 10.00
C LEU A 71 0.70 -4.37 11.47
N PHE A 72 0.78 -3.40 12.38
CA PHE A 72 0.63 -3.64 13.81
C PHE A 72 -0.73 -4.23 14.15
N THR A 73 -1.82 -3.65 13.63
CA THR A 73 -3.17 -4.19 13.83
C THR A 73 -3.36 -5.57 13.24
N ALA A 74 -2.76 -5.88 12.08
CA ALA A 74 -2.81 -7.20 11.48
C ALA A 74 -2.13 -8.26 12.36
N VAL A 75 -0.92 -7.97 12.86
CA VAL A 75 -0.19 -8.87 13.76
C VAL A 75 -0.94 -9.07 15.07
N LEU A 76 -1.46 -8.00 15.68
CA LEU A 76 -2.27 -8.10 16.89
C LEU A 76 -3.55 -8.92 16.64
N GLY A 77 -4.25 -8.67 15.53
CA GLY A 77 -5.47 -9.39 15.18
C GLY A 77 -5.24 -10.89 15.04
N ILE A 78 -4.19 -11.30 14.32
CA ILE A 78 -3.80 -12.70 14.20
C ILE A 78 -3.41 -13.28 15.56
N GLY A 79 -2.61 -12.55 16.35
CA GLY A 79 -2.20 -12.98 17.68
C GLY A 79 -3.37 -13.25 18.62
N LEU A 80 -4.41 -12.41 18.58
CA LEU A 80 -5.62 -12.59 19.37
C LEU A 80 -6.42 -13.82 18.91
N VAL A 81 -6.59 -14.03 17.60
CA VAL A 81 -7.29 -15.21 17.06
C VAL A 81 -6.57 -16.50 17.45
N LEU A 82 -5.24 -16.54 17.29
CA LEU A 82 -4.44 -17.72 17.67
C LEU A 82 -4.49 -18.01 19.17
N ARG A 83 -4.49 -16.97 20.01
CA ARG A 83 -4.66 -17.13 21.46
C ARG A 83 -6.02 -17.75 21.80
N THR A 84 -7.09 -17.27 21.18
CA THR A 84 -8.43 -17.82 21.41
C THR A 84 -8.51 -19.29 21.01
N LEU A 85 -7.98 -19.65 19.84
CA LEU A 85 -7.96 -21.05 19.37
C LEU A 85 -7.14 -21.96 20.30
N ALA A 86 -5.98 -21.51 20.77
CA ALA A 86 -5.17 -22.29 21.71
C ALA A 86 -5.88 -22.54 23.05
N MET A 87 -6.68 -21.58 23.51
CA MET A 87 -7.47 -21.74 24.74
C MET A 87 -8.65 -22.71 24.56
N GLU A 88 -9.30 -22.70 23.38
CA GLU A 88 -10.34 -23.69 23.06
C GLU A 88 -9.76 -25.10 23.01
N ASP A 89 -8.60 -25.31 22.37
CA ASP A 89 -7.95 -26.63 22.32
C ASP A 89 -7.63 -27.19 23.73
N GLU A 90 -7.17 -26.34 24.67
CA GLU A 90 -6.94 -26.77 26.06
C GLU A 90 -8.24 -27.16 26.77
N GLU A 91 -9.34 -26.42 26.58
CA GLU A 91 -10.63 -26.69 27.25
C GLU A 91 -11.23 -28.03 26.78
N TYR A 92 -11.09 -28.39 25.50
CA TYR A 92 -11.53 -29.68 24.95
C TYR A 92 -10.68 -30.87 25.43
N GLU A 93 -9.43 -30.67 25.85
CA GLU A 93 -8.58 -31.75 26.36
C GLU A 93 -8.98 -32.18 27.79
N TYR A 94 -9.73 -31.33 28.51
CA TYR A 94 -10.17 -31.57 29.89
C TYR A 94 -11.67 -31.92 30.04
N GLU A 95 -12.45 -31.98 28.96
CA GLU A 95 -13.81 -32.59 28.90
C GLU A 95 -13.76 -34.07 28.45
#